data_AF-A0A202E4Q5-F1
#
_entry.id   AF-A0A202E4Q5-F1
#
_cell.length_a   1.000
_cell.length_b   1.000
_cell.length_c   1.000
_cell.angle_alpha   90.00
_cell.angle_beta   90.00
_cell.angle_gamma   90.00
#
_symmetry.space_group_name_H-M   'P 1'
#
loop_
_entity.id
_entity.type
_entity.pdbx_description
1 polymer ?
#
loop_
_entity_poly.entity_id
_entity_poly.type
_entity_poly.pdbx_seq_one_letter_code
_entity_poly.pdbx_strand_id
1 'polypeptide(L)' 'MRDALAPDTEYEVIRSETSVDIDGFRKGEPTGEIECCCCGRSAMNIDEIPHRKDCNQRWAKTDYWRDRFLEQPD' A
#
# COMPACT_ATOMS: atom_id res chain seq x y z
N MET A 1 -16.08 0.68 6.06
CA MET A 1 -14.65 0.73 5.65
C MET A 1 -14.22 -0.70 5.37
N ARG A 2 -13.47 -0.97 4.28
CA ARG A 2 -13.00 -2.33 3.99
C ARG A 2 -11.79 -2.64 4.89
N ASP A 3 -11.59 -3.90 5.26
CA ASP A 3 -10.36 -4.30 5.95
C ASP A 3 -9.21 -4.40 4.93
N ALA A 4 -8.06 -3.81 5.23
CA ALA A 4 -6.86 -3.92 4.41
C ALA A 4 -6.36 -5.37 4.27
N LEU A 5 -6.72 -6.28 5.18
CA LEU A 5 -6.34 -7.70 5.10
C LEU A 5 -7.51 -8.60 4.65
N ALA A 6 -8.60 -8.03 4.13
CA ALA A 6 -9.70 -8.83 3.60
C ALA A 6 -9.24 -9.67 2.39
N PRO A 7 -9.77 -10.90 2.19
CA PRO A 7 -9.37 -11.78 1.09
C PRO A 7 -9.52 -11.19 -0.32
N ASP A 8 -10.37 -10.17 -0.49
CA ASP A 8 -10.63 -9.49 -1.75
C ASP A 8 -9.94 -8.11 -1.86
N THR A 9 -8.96 -7.86 -1.00
CA THR A 9 -8.08 -6.68 -1.07
C THR A 9 -6.71 -7.14 -1.53
N GLU A 10 -6.29 -6.67 -2.70
CA GLU A 10 -5.08 -7.16 -3.36
C GLU A 10 -3.98 -6.09 -3.40
N TYR A 11 -2.76 -6.54 -3.12
CA TYR A 11 -1.55 -5.74 -3.14
C TYR A 11 -0.39 -6.53 -3.71
N GLU A 12 0.59 -5.80 -4.24
CA GLU A 12 1.85 -6.37 -4.72
C GLU A 12 3.04 -5.70 -4.04
N VAL A 13 4.05 -6.50 -3.66
CA VAL A 13 5.33 -5.96 -3.19
C VAL A 13 6.13 -5.53 -4.41
N ILE A 14 6.46 -4.24 -4.49
CA ILE A 14 7.27 -3.73 -5.60
C ILE A 14 8.69 -4.27 -5.47
N ARG A 15 9.22 -4.75 -6.59
CA ARG A 15 10.60 -5.25 -6.71
C ARG A 15 11.40 -4.34 -7.61
N SER A 16 12.68 -4.19 -7.30
CA SER A 16 13.59 -3.39 -8.14
C SER A 16 13.77 -4.04 -9.50
N GLU A 17 13.60 -3.27 -10.56
CA GLU A 17 13.88 -3.69 -11.94
C GLU A 17 15.23 -3.16 -12.45
N THR A 18 15.93 -2.38 -11.61
CA THR A 18 17.20 -1.73 -11.95
C THR A 18 18.38 -2.39 -11.23
N SER A 19 19.58 -1.85 -11.42
CA SER A 19 20.79 -2.32 -10.76
C SER A 19 21.05 -1.56 -9.46
N VAL A 20 21.83 -2.18 -8.57
CA VAL A 20 22.10 -1.68 -7.21
C VAL A 20 22.71 -0.28 -7.15
N ASP A 21 23.39 0.14 -8.21
CA ASP A 21 23.97 1.48 -8.35
C ASP A 21 22.93 2.59 -8.65
N ILE A 22 21.71 2.24 -9.05
CA ILE A 22 20.64 3.18 -9.39
C ILE A 22 19.72 3.46 -8.20
N ASP A 23 19.20 2.41 -7.57
CA ASP A 23 18.18 2.52 -6.52
C ASP A 23 18.62 1.91 -5.17
N GLY A 24 19.83 1.34 -5.09
CA GLY A 24 20.35 0.71 -3.88
C GLY A 24 19.90 -0.74 -3.66
N PHE A 25 19.12 -1.33 -4.57
CA PHE A 25 18.61 -2.69 -4.47
C PHE A 25 19.19 -3.60 -5.56
N ARG A 26 19.38 -4.89 -5.28
CA ARG A 26 19.66 -5.83 -6.38
C ARG A 26 18.37 -6.01 -7.19
N LYS A 27 18.53 -6.22 -8.49
CA LYS A 27 17.40 -6.55 -9.36
C LYS A 27 16.60 -7.72 -8.80
N GLY A 28 15.30 -7.54 -8.65
CA GLY A 28 14.34 -8.48 -8.08
C GLY A 28 14.17 -8.38 -6.55
N GLU A 29 14.97 -7.60 -5.85
CA GLU A 29 14.81 -7.39 -4.40
C GLU A 29 13.58 -6.54 -4.09
N PRO A 30 12.84 -6.83 -3.01
CA PRO A 30 11.77 -5.96 -2.53
C PRO A 30 12.29 -4.55 -2.21
N THR A 31 11.59 -3.53 -2.68
CA THR A 31 11.94 -2.12 -2.40
C THR A 31 11.40 -1.64 -1.05
N GLY A 32 10.47 -2.40 -0.47
CA GLY A 32 9.70 -2.01 0.70
C GLY A 32 8.40 -1.27 0.37
N GLU A 33 8.21 -0.84 -0.88
CA GLU A 33 6.93 -0.33 -1.33
C GLU A 33 5.93 -1.45 -1.59
N ILE A 34 4.67 -1.16 -1.29
CA ILE A 34 3.52 -2.01 -1.58
C ILE A 34 2.58 -1.24 -2.50
N GLU A 35 2.22 -1.83 -3.63
CA GLU A 35 1.30 -1.29 -4.63
C GLU A 35 -0.11 -1.85 -4.44
N CYS A 36 -1.12 -1.01 -4.61
CA CYS A 36 -2.50 -1.45 -4.75
C CYS A 36 -2.77 -1.96 -6.16
N CYS A 37 -3.12 -3.24 -6.31
CA CYS A 37 -3.42 -3.88 -7.60
C CYS A 37 -4.63 -3.26 -8.34
N CYS A 38 -5.52 -2.54 -7.63
CA CYS A 38 -6.69 -1.91 -8.24
C CYS A 38 -6.41 -0.53 -8.86
N CYS A 39 -5.40 0.21 -8.40
CA CYS A 39 -5.18 1.59 -8.88
C CYS A 39 -3.72 1.97 -9.18
N GLY A 40 -2.77 1.06 -8.93
CA GLY A 40 -1.34 1.25 -9.22
C GLY A 40 -0.68 2.36 -8.40
N ARG A 41 -1.21 2.68 -7.22
CA ARG A 41 -0.60 3.61 -6.28
C ARG A 41 0.15 2.79 -5.23
N SER A 42 1.31 3.27 -4.82
CA SER A 42 2.16 2.61 -3.83
C SER A 42 2.49 3.51 -2.65
N ALA A 43 2.89 2.87 -1.55
CA ALA A 43 3.50 3.48 -0.38
C ALA A 43 4.31 2.42 0.38
N MET A 44 5.12 2.82 1.35
CA MET A 44 5.85 1.89 2.25
C MET A 44 4.93 1.19 3.26
N ASN A 45 3.66 1.58 3.34
CA ASN A 45 2.66 1.04 4.25
C ASN A 45 1.30 0.97 3.54
N ILE A 46 0.63 -0.18 3.62
CA ILE A 46 -0.69 -0.42 3.02
C ILE A 46 -1.76 0.58 3.50
N ASP A 47 -1.66 1.02 4.76
CA ASP A 47 -2.60 1.98 5.35
C ASP A 47 -2.35 3.42 4.86
N GLU A 48 -1.26 3.69 4.16
CA GLU A 48 -0.89 5.04 3.72
C GLU A 48 -0.88 5.19 2.19
N ILE A 49 -1.30 4.16 1.46
CA ILE A 49 -1.37 4.21 0.00
C ILE A 49 -2.28 5.39 -0.44
N PRO A 50 -1.78 6.33 -1.25
CA PRO A 50 -2.52 7.50 -1.71
C PRO A 50 -3.43 7.12 -2.87
N HIS A 51 -4.45 6.31 -2.59
CA HIS A 51 -5.36 5.76 -3.60
C HIS A 51 -6.02 6.84 -4.47
N ARG A 52 -6.27 6.48 -5.74
CA ARG A 52 -7.14 7.27 -6.64
C ARG A 52 -8.53 7.38 -6.05
N LYS A 53 -9.24 8.48 -6.34
CA LYS A 53 -10.56 8.78 -5.77
C LYS A 53 -11.60 7.69 -6.06
N ASP A 54 -11.48 7.04 -7.21
CA ASP A 54 -12.36 6.00 -7.74
C ASP A 54 -11.88 4.56 -7.45
N CYS A 55 -10.81 4.37 -6.68
CA CYS A 55 -10.33 3.05 -6.31
C CYS A 55 -11.29 2.37 -5.32
N ASN A 56 -11.72 1.14 -5.64
CA ASN A 56 -12.54 0.29 -4.77
C ASN A 56 -11.85 -0.06 -3.43
N GLN A 57 -10.51 -0.07 -3.37
CA GLN A 57 -9.70 -0.27 -2.17
C GLN A 57 -9.33 1.04 -1.45
N ARG A 58 -9.82 2.22 -1.89
CA ARG A 58 -9.41 3.54 -1.36
C ARG A 58 -9.51 3.69 0.15
N TRP A 59 -10.47 2.99 0.74
CA TRP A 59 -10.74 3.01 2.18
C TRP A 59 -10.46 1.65 2.83
N ALA A 60 -9.59 0.83 2.25
CA ALA A 60 -9.12 -0.38 2.91
C ALA A 60 -8.11 0.01 4.00
N LYS A 61 -8.39 -0.34 5.26
CA LYS A 61 -7.54 0.00 6.42
C LYS A 61 -7.46 -1.16 7.40
N THR A 62 -6.30 -1.35 8.02
CA THR A 62 -6.13 -2.30 9.13
C THR A 62 -6.94 -1.87 10.36
N ASP A 63 -7.23 -2.82 11.25
CA ASP A 63 -7.88 -2.50 12.54
C ASP A 63 -7.03 -1.49 13.35
N TYR A 64 -5.70 -1.67 13.36
CA TYR A 64 -4.78 -0.77 14.06
C TYR A 64 -4.95 0.70 13.63
N TRP A 65 -5.04 0.94 12.32
CA TRP A 65 -5.24 2.29 11.78
C TRP A 65 -6.64 2.82 12.14
N ARG A 66 -7.66 1.97 11.97
CA ARG A 66 -9.06 2.32 12.26
C ARG A 66 -9.22 2.78 13.71
N ASP A 67 -8.66 2.03 14.65
CA ASP A 67 -8.75 2.33 16.08
C ASP A 67 -8.06 3.66 16.46
N ARG A 68 -6.99 4.04 15.76
CA ARG A 68 -6.17 5.21 16.12
C ARG A 68 -6.56 6.50 15.42
N PHE A 69 -7.19 6.39 14.24
CA PHE A 69 -7.40 7.54 13.36
C PHE A 69 -8.87 7.78 13.00
N LEU A 70 -9.79 6.90 13.40
CA LEU A 70 -11.23 7.22 13.41
C LEU A 70 -11.69 7.92 14.70
N GLU A 71 -10.85 7.99 15.74
CA GLU A 71 -11.16 8.63 17.03
C GLU A 71 -10.69 10.09 17.17
N GLN A 72 -10.06 10.69 16.15
CA GLN A 72 -9.71 12.11 16.21
C GLN A 72 -10.81 12.96 15.58
N PRO A 73 -11.64 13.66 16.39
CA PRO A 73 -12.52 14.68 15.85
C PRO A 73 -11.69 15.86 15.34
N ASP A 74 -12.16 16.47 14.25
CA ASP A 74 -11.63 17.72 13.67
C ASP A 74 -11.55 18.86 14.71
#